data_AF-A0AAV1TYM2-F1
#
_entry.id   AF-A0AAV1TYM2-F1
#
_cell.length_a   1.000
_cell.length_b   1.000
_cell.length_c   1.000
_cell.angle_alpha   90.00
_cell.angle_beta   90.00
_cell.angle_gamma   90.00
#
_symmetry.space_group_name_H-M   'P 1'
#
loop_
_entity.id
_entity.type
_entity.pdbx_description
1 polymer ?
#
loop_
_entity_poly.entity_id
_entity_poly.type
_entity_poly.pdbx_seq_one_letter_code
_entity_poly.pdbx_strand_id
1 'polypeptide(L)' 'MTPASRSDYRYIVTFMMKKSRYAMVFPLCKKSDATKAFNRYNHDVELECMLDVKVLRSDNGGEN' A
#
# COMPACT_ATOMS: atom_id res chain seq x y z
N MET A 1 13.86 -10.57 -21.70
CA MET A 1 13.55 -11.26 -20.42
C MET A 1 13.05 -10.21 -19.46
N THR A 2 11.81 -10.32 -18.97
CA THR A 2 11.30 -9.44 -17.92
C THR A 2 11.95 -9.86 -16.60
N PRO A 3 12.48 -8.94 -15.77
CA PRO A 3 13.03 -9.31 -14.47
C PRO A 3 11.94 -9.99 -13.65
N ALA A 4 12.13 -11.28 -13.34
CA ALA A 4 11.30 -11.98 -12.38
C ALA A 4 11.88 -11.72 -10.99
N SER A 5 11.05 -11.22 -10.08
CA SER A 5 11.40 -11.24 -8.65
C SER A 5 11.74 -12.67 -8.24
N ARG A 6 12.79 -12.85 -7.41
CA ARG A 6 13.13 -14.16 -6.81
C ARG A 6 12.09 -14.64 -5.79
N SER A 7 11.12 -13.78 -5.46
CA SER A 7 9.97 -14.04 -4.60
C SER A 7 8.68 -13.88 -5.40
N ASP A 8 7.60 -14.57 -5.03
CA ASP A 8 6.30 -14.46 -5.73
C ASP A 8 5.67 -13.05 -5.70
N TYR A 9 6.29 -12.09 -5.00
CA TYR A 9 5.92 -10.67 -5.04
C TYR A 9 6.19 -10.05 -6.42
N ARG A 10 5.13 -9.60 -7.08
CA ARG A 10 5.13 -9.03 -8.44
C ARG A 10 4.73 -7.57 -8.49
N TYR A 11 4.12 -7.06 -7.43
CA TYR A 11 3.64 -5.68 -7.34
C TYR A 11 4.15 -5.02 -6.07
N ILE A 12 4.20 -3.70 -6.09
CA ILE A 12 4.46 -2.88 -4.91
C ILE A 12 3.33 -1.87 -4.81
N VAL A 13 2.73 -1.77 -3.63
CA VAL A 13 1.87 -0.64 -3.27
C VAL A 13 2.59 0.22 -2.25
N THR A 14 2.49 1.53 -2.40
CA THR A 14 3.08 2.51 -1.48
C THR A 14 2.00 3.45 -1.00
N PHE A 15 1.82 3.51 0.31
CA PHE A 15 0.94 4.48 0.95
C PHE A 15 1.81 5.61 1.51
N MET A 16 1.52 6.84 1.07
CA MET A 16 2.34 8.00 1.40
C MET A 16 1.50 9.10 2.04
N MET A 17 1.90 9.53 3.23
CA MET A 17 1.31 10.70 3.87
C MET A 17 1.80 11.97 3.19
N LYS A 18 0.88 12.78 2.66
CA LYS A 18 1.21 13.97 1.86
C LYS A 18 2.08 14.99 2.60
N LYS A 19 1.80 15.24 3.89
CA LYS A 19 2.45 16.29 4.69
C LYS A 19 3.85 15.89 5.17
N SER A 20 3.98 14.73 5.80
CA SER A 20 5.26 14.25 6.35
C SER A 20 6.16 13.59 5.32
N ARG A 21 5.60 13.22 4.16
CA ARG A 21 6.25 12.37 3.15
C ARG A 21 6.63 10.98 3.67
N TYR A 22 6.11 10.59 4.85
CA TYR A 22 6.25 9.24 5.39
C TYR A 22 5.56 8.24 4.46
N ALA A 23 6.24 7.15 4.14
CA ALA A 23 5.77 6.15 3.20
C ALA A 23 5.93 4.75 3.78
N MET A 24 4.89 3.93 3.64
CA MET A 24 4.90 2.50 3.92
C MET A 24 4.80 1.73 2.61
N VAL A 25 5.66 0.73 2.45
CA VAL A 25 5.81 -0.04 1.22
C VAL A 25 5.42 -1.48 1.49
N PHE A 26 4.48 -2.00 0.70
CA PHE A 26 4.01 -3.37 0.81
C PHE A 26 4.26 -4.11 -0.52
N PRO A 27 5.14 -5.12 -0.53
CA PRO A 27 5.27 -6.02 -1.69
C PRO A 27 4.06 -6.97 -1.74
N LEU A 28 3.49 -7.18 -2.93
CA LEU A 28 2.27 -7.97 -3.15
C LEU A 28 2.49 -9.04 -4.22
N CYS A 29 1.89 -10.22 -4.01
CA CYS A 29 1.91 -11.30 -5.01
C CYS A 29 0.86 -11.08 -6.10
N LYS A 30 -0.31 -10.54 -5.73
CA LYS A 30 -1.41 -10.19 -6.64
C LYS A 30 -1.81 -8.73 -6.47
N LYS A 31 -2.32 -8.11 -7.54
CA LYS A 31 -2.82 -6.73 -7.49
C LYS A 31 -4.03 -6.58 -6.55
N SER A 32 -4.90 -7.59 -6.50
CA SER A 32 -6.04 -7.66 -5.59
C SER A 32 -5.66 -7.61 -4.10
N ASP A 33 -4.41 -7.91 -3.75
CA ASP A 33 -3.93 -7.84 -2.35
C ASP A 33 -3.77 -6.39 -1.86
N ALA A 34 -3.89 -5.38 -2.73
CA ALA A 34 -3.79 -3.96 -2.38
C ALA A 34 -4.82 -3.54 -1.31
N THR A 35 -6.05 -4.04 -1.38
CA THR A 35 -7.08 -3.77 -0.36
C THR A 35 -6.67 -4.29 1.01
N LYS A 36 -6.05 -5.48 1.07
CA LYS A 36 -5.54 -6.05 2.31
C LYS A 36 -4.38 -5.22 2.86
N ALA A 37 -3.49 -4.75 1.99
CA ALA A 37 -2.40 -3.86 2.38
C ALA A 37 -2.91 -2.51 2.88
N PHE A 38 -3.96 -1.95 2.28
CA PHE A 38 -4.60 -0.71 2.74
C PHE A 38 -5.20 -0.87 4.15
N ASN A 39 -5.92 -1.96 4.42
CA ASN A 39 -6.47 -2.22 5.75
C ASN A 39 -5.36 -2.29 6.82
N ARG A 40 -4.23 -2.93 6.49
CA ARG A 40 -3.06 -2.97 7.36
C ARG A 40 -2.48 -1.57 7.56
N TYR A 41 -2.28 -0.82 6.49
CA TYR A 41 -1.80 0.56 6.55
C TYR A 41 -2.69 1.43 7.45
N ASN A 42 -4.02 1.34 7.29
CA ASN A 42 -4.96 2.12 8.09
C ASN A 42 -4.87 1.77 9.58
N HIS A 43 -4.82 0.47 9.90
CA HIS A 43 -4.64 -0.01 11.27
C HIS A 43 -3.33 0.48 11.90
N ASP A 44 -2.22 0.36 11.17
CA ASP A 44 -0.89 0.77 11.65
C ASP A 44 -0.85 2.30 11.86
N VAL A 45 -1.47 3.10 10.98
CA VAL A 45 -1.55 4.57 11.14
C VAL A 45 -2.43 4.98 12.32
N GLU A 46 -3.55 4.31 12.55
CA GLU A 46 -4.43 4.57 13.70
C GLU A 46 -3.75 4.23 15.03
N LEU A 47 -3.05 3.10 15.10
CA LEU A 47 -2.40 2.67 16.35
C LEU A 47 -1.07 3.37 16.61
N GLU A 48 -0.16 3.38 15.62
CA GLU A 48 1.22 3.84 15.83
C GLU A 48 1.33 5.37 15.75
N CYS A 49 0.56 5.99 14.85
CA CYS A 49 0.63 7.44 14.65
C CYS A 49 -0.48 8.19 15.41
N MET A 50 -1.49 7.49 15.95
CA MET A 50 -2.71 8.11 16.52
C MET A 50 -3.39 9.05 15.51
N LEU A 51 -3.36 8.68 14.22
CA LEU A 51 -3.92 9.47 13.13
C LEU A 51 -5.03 8.68 12.43
N ASP A 52 -6.02 9.40 11.93
CA ASP A 52 -7.10 8.83 11.13
C ASP A 52 -6.96 9.23 9.65
N VAL A 53 -7.09 8.25 8.75
CA VAL A 53 -6.98 8.47 7.30
C VAL A 53 -8.28 9.06 6.76
N LYS A 54 -8.31 10.39 6.64
CA LYS A 54 -9.51 11.11 6.16
C LYS A 54 -9.75 11.04 4.65
N VAL A 55 -8.67 11.04 3.86
CA VAL A 55 -8.75 11.10 2.40
C VAL A 55 -7.67 10.21 1.80
N LEU A 56 -8.10 9.24 0.99
CA LEU A 56 -7.23 8.43 0.15
C LEU A 56 -7.30 8.95 -1.29
N ARG A 57 -6.15 9.16 -1.93
CA ARG A 57 -6.05 9.46 -3.37
C ARG A 57 -5.30 8.33 -4.06
N SER A 58 -6.02 7.57 -4.88
CA SER A 58 -5.44 6.54 -5.76
C SER A 58 -5.51 6.98 -7.23
N ASP A 59 -4.91 6.19 -8.10
CA ASP A 59 -4.96 6.34 -9.56
C ASP A 59 -6.20 5.66 -10.19
N ASN A 60 -7.15 5.17 -9.37
CA ASN A 60 -8.30 4.35 -9.78
C ASN A 60 -7.91 3.09 -10.59
N GLY A 61 -6.76 2.47 -10.29
CA GLY A 61 -6.17 1.39 -11.08
C GLY A 61 -6.93 0.05 -11.18
N GLY A 62 -8.18 -0.06 -10.70
CA GLY A 62 -9.02 -1.26 -10.86
C GLY A 62 -8.43 -2.51 -10.21
N GLU A 63 -8.20 -2.45 -8.90
CA GLU A 63 -7.65 -3.55 -8.10
C GLU A 63 -8.75 -4.59 -7.79
N ASN A 64 -9.29 -5.24 -8.83
CA ASN A 64 -10.27 -6.33 -8.73
C ASN A 64 -9.63 -7.68 -9.04
#